data_AF-A0A8C7Q8M8-F1
#
_entry.id   AF-A0A8C7Q8M8-F1
#
_cell.length_a   1.000
_cell.length_b   1.000
_cell.length_c   1.000
_cell.angle_alpha   90.00
_cell.angle_beta   90.00
_cell.angle_gamma   90.00
#
_symmetry.space_group_name_H-M   'P 1'
#
loop_
_entity.id
_entity.type
_entity.pdbx_description
1 polymer ?
#
loop_
_entity_poly.entity_id
_entity_poly.type
_entity_poly.pdbx_seq_one_letter_code
_entity_poly.pdbx_strand_id
1 'polypeptide(L)'
;ESNSKTVVHQSVSKSVQPGDSVSLNCTIHTETCAGEHSVYWFRHGSGKSHPGIIYSIGDRSDQCENSSEAESSTQSCVYNLPKRNLSLSDAGTYYCAVASCGEILFGNGTKLVIDHK
;
A
#
# COMPACT_ATOMS: atom_id res chain seq x y z
N GLU A 1 -11.60 14.65 -22.42
CA GLU A 1 -10.42 14.26 -21.62
C GLU A 1 -10.95 13.83 -20.25
N SER A 2 -11.13 12.53 -20.04
CA SER A 2 -11.63 12.03 -18.75
C SER A 2 -10.45 12.10 -17.79
N ASN A 3 -10.49 13.04 -16.85
CA ASN A 3 -9.48 13.14 -15.80
C ASN A 3 -9.71 11.94 -14.85
N SER A 4 -9.09 10.79 -15.15
CA SER A 4 -9.16 9.61 -14.30
C SER A 4 -8.42 9.91 -13.00
N LYS A 5 -9.17 10.28 -11.96
CA LYS A 5 -8.59 10.59 -10.67
C LYS A 5 -8.33 9.29 -9.91
N THR A 6 -7.05 8.95 -9.72
CA THR A 6 -6.64 7.85 -8.84
C THR A 6 -5.83 8.41 -7.67
N VAL A 7 -6.21 8.05 -6.45
CA VAL A 7 -5.55 8.51 -5.23
C VAL A 7 -5.09 7.32 -4.40
N VAL A 8 -3.82 7.32 -4.01
CA VAL A 8 -3.20 6.30 -3.16
C VAL A 8 -3.01 6.85 -1.75
N HIS A 9 -3.53 6.15 -0.75
CA HIS A 9 -3.46 6.52 0.65
C HIS A 9 -2.70 5.48 1.48
N GLN A 10 -1.75 5.94 2.30
CA GLN A 10 -1.02 5.14 3.27
C GLN A 10 -1.01 5.85 4.62
N SER A 11 -1.02 5.08 5.70
CA SER A 11 -0.80 5.60 7.06
C SER A 11 0.60 6.20 7.20
N VAL A 12 0.76 7.32 7.90
CA VAL A 12 2.06 7.98 8.06
C VAL A 12 3.07 7.12 8.84
N SER A 13 2.63 6.48 9.91
CA SER A 13 3.50 5.67 10.77
C SER A 13 2.75 4.60 11.55
N LYS A 14 3.46 3.53 11.93
CA LYS A 14 3.02 2.53 12.90
C LYS A 14 4.17 2.20 13.86
N SER A 15 3.85 2.09 15.16
CA SER A 15 4.80 1.65 16.20
C SER A 15 4.35 0.30 16.74
N VAL A 16 5.29 -0.62 16.92
CA VAL A 16 5.04 -1.99 17.39
C VAL A 16 6.23 -2.51 18.17
N GLN A 17 6.02 -3.55 18.99
CA GLN A 17 7.08 -4.19 19.76
C GLN A 17 7.74 -5.32 18.96
N PRO A 18 8.99 -5.70 19.29
CA PRO A 18 9.61 -6.88 18.74
C PRO A 18 8.76 -8.14 19.01
N GLY A 19 8.56 -8.97 17.99
CA GLY A 19 7.70 -10.16 18.03
C GLY A 19 6.26 -9.93 17.54
N ASP A 20 5.82 -8.67 17.45
CA ASP A 20 4.47 -8.35 17.00
C ASP A 20 4.25 -8.67 15.52
N SER A 21 2.98 -8.69 15.12
CA SER A 21 2.53 -8.75 13.74
C SER A 21 1.71 -7.52 13.40
N VAL A 22 1.90 -6.97 12.20
CA VAL A 22 1.17 -5.80 11.72
C VAL A 22 0.76 -6.01 10.26
N SER A 23 -0.38 -5.46 9.86
CA SER A 23 -0.73 -5.30 8.45
C SER A 23 -0.48 -3.85 8.04
N LEU A 24 0.32 -3.64 7.00
CA LEU A 24 0.45 -2.33 6.36
C LEU A 24 -0.57 -2.23 5.24
N ASN A 25 -1.27 -1.10 5.16
CA ASN A 25 -2.42 -0.95 4.27
C ASN A 25 -2.13 0.13 3.22
N CYS A 26 -2.52 -0.14 1.99
CA CYS A 26 -2.48 0.79 0.87
C CYS A 26 -3.90 0.87 0.29
N THR A 27 -4.55 2.02 0.43
CA THR A 27 -5.92 2.23 -0.03
C THR A 27 -5.91 3.02 -1.33
N ILE A 28 -6.58 2.53 -2.36
CA ILE A 28 -6.69 3.18 -3.67
C ILE A 28 -8.14 3.56 -3.89
N HIS A 29 -8.36 4.82 -4.30
CA HIS A 29 -9.65 5.27 -4.80
C HIS A 29 -9.50 5.57 -6.29
N THR A 30 -10.31 4.92 -7.13
CA THR A 30 -10.29 5.11 -8.59
C THR A 30 -11.71 5.29 -9.12
N GLU A 31 -11.91 6.22 -10.04
CA GLU A 31 -13.24 6.54 -10.59
C GLU A 31 -13.55 5.80 -11.90
N THR A 32 -12.53 5.45 -12.70
CA THR A 32 -12.74 5.01 -14.09
C THR A 32 -11.94 3.78 -14.54
N CYS A 33 -10.95 3.33 -13.76
CA CYS A 33 -10.17 2.11 -14.03
C CYS A 33 -10.39 1.05 -12.93
N ALA A 34 -11.65 0.75 -12.68
CA ALA A 34 -12.07 -0.25 -11.70
C ALA A 34 -11.71 -1.67 -12.20
N GLY A 35 -10.57 -2.22 -11.76
CA GLY A 35 -10.34 -3.67 -11.84
C GLY A 35 -8.94 -4.16 -12.25
N GLU A 36 -8.06 -3.30 -12.76
CA GLU A 36 -6.72 -3.71 -13.21
C GLU A 36 -5.66 -2.98 -12.37
N HIS A 37 -5.39 -3.53 -11.18
CA HIS A 37 -4.46 -2.95 -10.22
C HIS A 37 -3.36 -3.95 -9.89
N SER A 38 -2.13 -3.62 -10.30
CA SER A 38 -0.95 -4.32 -9.80
C SER A 38 -0.30 -3.51 -8.70
N VAL A 39 -0.16 -4.12 -7.51
CA VAL A 39 0.41 -3.43 -6.34
C VAL A 39 1.75 -4.03 -5.97
N TYR A 40 2.73 -3.15 -5.83
CA TYR A 40 4.11 -3.49 -5.48
C TYR A 40 4.48 -2.83 -4.17
N TRP A 41 5.12 -3.58 -3.28
CA TRP A 41 5.62 -3.06 -2.01
C TRP A 41 7.15 -2.98 -2.02
N PHE A 42 7.65 -1.83 -1.62
CA PHE A 42 9.07 -1.56 -1.48
C PHE A 42 9.35 -1.08 -0.07
N ARG A 43 10.55 -1.40 0.42
CA ARG A 43 10.99 -0.90 1.72
C ARG A 43 12.28 -0.14 1.59
N HIS A 44 12.28 1.03 2.19
CA HIS A 44 13.49 1.77 2.52
C HIS A 44 13.87 1.45 3.96
N GLY A 45 14.88 0.59 4.15
CA GLY A 45 15.31 0.15 5.49
C GLY A 45 15.96 1.29 6.29
N SER A 46 15.88 1.23 7.62
CA SER A 46 16.62 2.12 8.51
C SER A 46 18.10 1.68 8.59
N GLY A 47 18.90 2.00 7.57
CA GLY A 47 20.32 1.63 7.51
C GLY A 47 20.91 1.76 6.10
N LYS A 48 22.02 1.07 5.84
CA LYS A 48 22.71 1.05 4.53
C LYS A 48 22.09 0.05 3.51
N SER A 49 20.92 -0.51 3.80
CA SER A 49 20.30 -1.50 2.91
C SER A 49 19.65 -0.80 1.72
N HIS A 50 19.95 -1.26 0.51
CA HIS A 50 19.31 -0.76 -0.70
C HIS A 50 17.79 -1.01 -0.65
N PRO A 51 16.97 -0.11 -1.23
CA PRO A 51 15.53 -0.36 -1.37
C PRO A 51 15.29 -1.67 -2.11
N GLY A 52 14.52 -2.58 -1.51
CA GLY A 52 14.18 -3.87 -2.10
C GLY A 52 12.69 -4.00 -2.35
N ILE A 53 12.32 -4.71 -3.42
CA ILE A 53 10.94 -5.17 -3.64
C ILE A 53 10.67 -6.29 -2.66
N ILE A 54 9.63 -6.14 -1.83
CA ILE A 54 9.29 -7.12 -0.79
C ILE A 54 8.12 -8.00 -1.21
N TYR A 55 7.21 -7.48 -2.04
CA TYR A 55 5.97 -8.19 -2.37
C TYR A 55 5.28 -7.61 -3.61
N SER A 56 4.71 -8.47 -4.45
CA SER A 56 3.86 -8.10 -5.60
C SER A 56 2.52 -8.81 -5.49
N ILE A 57 1.43 -8.04 -5.46
CA ILE A 57 0.07 -8.57 -5.56
C ILE A 57 -0.38 -8.37 -7.01
N GLY A 58 -0.56 -9.48 -7.73
CA GLY A 58 -1.23 -9.50 -9.04
C GLY A 58 -2.74 -9.59 -8.88
N ASP A 59 -3.46 -9.00 -9.85
CA ASP A 59 -4.91 -8.78 -9.93
C ASP A 59 -5.75 -9.60 -8.95
N ARG A 60 -6.17 -8.92 -7.88
CA ARG A 60 -7.08 -9.47 -6.89
C ARG A 60 -8.28 -8.56 -6.75
N SER A 61 -9.27 -8.82 -7.60
CA SER A 61 -10.57 -8.15 -7.63
C SER A 61 -11.38 -8.35 -6.35
N ASP A 62 -11.01 -9.28 -5.45
CA ASP A 62 -11.67 -9.54 -4.18
C ASP A 62 -11.38 -8.49 -3.09
N GLN A 63 -10.41 -7.60 -3.31
CA GLN A 63 -10.01 -6.56 -2.35
C GLN A 63 -10.61 -5.17 -2.64
N CYS A 64 -11.54 -5.10 -3.60
CA CYS A 64 -12.13 -3.85 -4.09
C CYS A 64 -13.64 -3.83 -3.85
N GLU A 65 -14.12 -2.74 -3.25
CA GLU A 65 -15.55 -2.45 -3.08
C GLU A 65 -15.94 -1.30 -4.00
N ASN A 66 -17.06 -1.47 -4.71
CA ASN A 66 -17.64 -0.41 -5.55
C ASN A 66 -18.68 0.34 -4.74
N SER A 67 -18.51 1.65 -4.58
CA SER A 67 -19.55 2.53 -4.06
C SER A 67 -20.37 3.08 -5.22
N SER A 68 -21.65 2.73 -5.30
CA SER A 68 -22.59 3.21 -6.32
C SER A 68 -23.48 4.34 -5.80
N GLU A 69 -22.88 5.40 -5.24
CA GLU A 69 -23.63 6.61 -4.87
C GLU A 69 -23.44 7.67 -5.96
N ALA A 70 -24.47 7.80 -6.81
CA ALA A 70 -24.75 8.85 -7.80
C ALA A 70 -23.59 9.39 -8.68
N GLU A 71 -23.73 9.16 -9.99
CA GLU A 71 -23.01 9.80 -11.13
C GLU A 71 -21.51 9.55 -11.33
N SER A 72 -20.78 8.93 -10.41
CA SER A 72 -19.42 8.42 -10.68
C SER A 72 -19.12 7.15 -9.87
N SER A 73 -18.91 6.02 -10.55
CA SER A 73 -18.62 4.73 -9.91
C SER A 73 -17.21 4.74 -9.32
N THR A 74 -17.07 5.19 -8.07
CA THR A 74 -15.78 5.15 -7.38
C THR A 74 -15.55 3.74 -6.81
N GLN A 75 -14.42 3.12 -7.17
CA GLN A 75 -13.95 1.86 -6.60
C GLN A 75 -12.90 2.15 -5.52
N SER A 76 -13.08 1.59 -4.33
CA SER A 76 -12.10 1.64 -3.24
C SER A 76 -11.48 0.26 -3.05
N CYS A 77 -10.16 0.16 -3.13
CA CYS A 77 -9.43 -1.08 -2.93
C CYS A 77 -8.46 -0.97 -1.76
N VAL A 78 -8.38 -2.00 -0.92
CA VAL A 78 -7.44 -2.02 0.22
C VAL A 78 -6.47 -3.18 0.08
N TYR A 79 -5.22 -2.87 -0.26
CA TYR A 79 -4.15 -3.85 -0.38
C TYR A 79 -3.33 -3.92 0.90
N ASN A 80 -3.22 -5.13 1.44
CA ASN A 80 -2.59 -5.39 2.71
C ASN A 80 -1.24 -6.10 2.53
N LEU A 81 -0.21 -5.61 3.21
CA LEU A 81 1.07 -6.30 3.39
C LEU A 81 1.18 -6.80 4.83
N PRO A 82 0.91 -8.10 5.08
CA PRO A 82 1.08 -8.68 6.40
C PRO A 82 2.56 -8.88 6.72
N LYS A 83 2.99 -8.38 7.88
CA LYS A 83 4.30 -8.59 8.47
C LYS A 83 4.14 -9.29 9.81
N ARG A 84 4.85 -10.40 10.00
CA ARG A 84 4.79 -11.22 11.22
C ARG A 84 6.18 -11.33 11.85
N ASN A 85 6.21 -11.63 13.15
CA ASN A 85 7.43 -11.85 13.94
C ASN A 85 8.46 -10.73 13.72
N LEU A 86 8.04 -9.49 13.95
CA LEU A 86 8.84 -8.31 13.65
C LEU A 86 10.10 -8.24 14.52
N SER A 87 11.19 -7.82 13.90
CA SER A 87 12.49 -7.57 14.52
C SER A 87 12.94 -6.14 14.27
N LEU A 88 13.97 -5.67 14.98
CA LEU A 88 14.57 -4.35 14.72
C LEU A 88 15.02 -4.20 13.25
N SER A 89 15.38 -5.31 12.60
CA SER A 89 15.76 -5.34 11.19
C SER A 89 14.59 -5.12 10.23
N ASP A 90 13.35 -5.06 10.72
CA ASP A 90 12.14 -4.76 9.95
C ASP A 90 11.76 -3.26 9.96
N ALA A 91 12.40 -2.46 10.81
CA ALA A 91 12.16 -1.02 10.90
C ALA A 91 12.52 -0.28 9.59
N GLY A 92 11.70 0.68 9.18
CA GLY A 92 11.93 1.43 7.95
C GLY A 92 10.64 1.97 7.35
N THR A 93 10.74 2.57 6.16
CA THR A 93 9.57 3.12 5.46
C THR A 93 9.12 2.17 4.36
N TYR A 94 7.84 1.80 4.38
CA TYR A 94 7.23 0.88 3.44
C TYR A 94 6.34 1.65 2.47
N TYR A 95 6.65 1.58 1.18
CA TYR A 95 5.93 2.26 0.10
C TYR A 95 5.13 1.25 -0.69
N CYS A 96 3.91 1.61 -1.07
CA CYS A 96 3.19 0.91 -2.13
C CYS A 96 3.33 1.69 -3.45
N ALA A 97 3.54 0.99 -4.55
CA ALA A 97 3.34 1.52 -5.90
C ALA A 97 2.21 0.74 -6.57
N VAL A 98 1.36 1.46 -7.30
CA VAL A 98 0.15 0.94 -7.90
C VAL A 98 0.21 1.25 -9.38
N ALA A 99 0.20 0.21 -10.22
CA ALA A 99 0.01 0.36 -11.65
C ALA A 99 -1.50 0.29 -11.95
N SER A 100 -2.05 1.35 -12.55
CA SER A 100 -3.47 1.48 -12.95
C SER A 100 -3.58 2.46 -14.13
N CYS A 101 -4.48 2.22 -15.08
CA CYS A 101 -4.70 3.06 -16.27
C CYS A 101 -3.43 3.37 -17.11
N GLY A 102 -2.38 2.53 -17.07
CA GLY A 102 -1.11 2.82 -17.73
C GLY A 102 -0.18 3.80 -17.00
N GLU A 103 -0.53 4.20 -15.78
CA GLU A 103 0.28 5.04 -14.90
C GLU A 103 0.77 4.24 -13.68
N ILE A 104 1.86 4.73 -13.06
CA ILE A 104 2.37 4.20 -11.79
C ILE A 104 2.26 5.30 -10.73
N LEU A 105 1.47 5.03 -9.70
CA LEU A 105 1.23 5.93 -8.58
C LEU A 105 1.91 5.40 -7.33
N PHE A 106 2.56 6.29 -6.58
CA PHE A 106 3.25 5.94 -5.33
C PHE A 106 2.46 6.44 -4.13
N GLY A 107 2.35 5.60 -3.11
CA GLY A 107 1.89 6.03 -1.79
C GLY A 107 2.98 6.82 -1.06
N ASN A 108 2.56 7.60 -0.06
CA ASN A 108 3.46 8.48 0.71
C ASN A 108 4.42 7.72 1.66
N GLY A 109 4.26 6.41 1.79
CA GLY A 109 5.06 5.57 2.66
C GLY A 109 4.54 5.52 4.10
N THR A 110 4.62 4.33 4.70
CA THR A 110 4.35 4.09 6.12
C THR A 110 5.65 3.86 6.86
N LYS A 111 5.99 4.72 7.83
CA LYS A 111 7.14 4.49 8.71
C LYS A 111 6.80 3.44 9.77
N LEU A 112 7.43 2.26 9.69
CA LEU A 112 7.36 1.22 10.71
C LEU A 112 8.47 1.43 11.74
N VAL A 113 8.08 1.76 12.95
CA VAL A 113 8.94 1.89 14.13
C VAL A 113 8.82 0.62 14.95
N ILE A 114 9.97 0.05 15.32
CA ILE A 114 10.04 -1.07 16.26
C ILE A 114 10.58 -0.50 17.57
N ASP A 115 9.74 -0.48 18.60
CA ASP A 115 10.09 0.11 19.88
C ASP A 115 11.17 -0.72 20.59
N HIS A 116 12.06 -0.01 21.29
CA HIS A 116 13.02 -0.64 22.20
C HIS A 116 12.32 -0.87 23.54
N LYS A 117 12.30 -2.11 24.00
CA LYS A 117 11.86 -2.44 25.36
C LYS A 117 12.85 -1.92 26.40
#